data_AF-A0A2J8TJD2-F1
#
_entry.id   AF-A0A2J8TJD2-F1
#
_cell.length_a   1.000
_cell.length_b   1.000
_cell.length_c   1.000
_cell.angle_alpha   90.00
_cell.angle_beta   90.00
_cell.angle_gamma   90.00
#
_symmetry.space_group_name_H-M   'P 1'
#
loop_
_entity.id
_entity.type
_entity.pdbx_description
1 polymer ?
#
loop_
_entity_poly.entity_id
_entity_poly.type
_entity_poly.pdbx_seq_one_letter_code
_entity_poly.pdbx_strand_id
1 'polypeptide(L)'
;LPTLLIAECVLVYMTPEQSANLLKWAANSFETAMFINYEQVNMGDRFGQIMIENLRRRQCDLAGVETCKSLESQVREQGLGYPFGPLVNQDI
;
A
#
# COMPACT_ATOMS: atom_id res chain seq x y z
N LEU A 1 11.72 -12.98 -16.85
CA LEU A 1 11.54 -11.67 -17.53
C LEU A 1 11.42 -10.60 -16.44
N PRO A 2 11.99 -9.40 -16.65
CA PRO A 2 11.72 -8.27 -15.77
C PRO A 2 10.21 -7.96 -15.72
N THR A 3 9.66 -7.80 -14.52
CA THR A 3 8.20 -7.63 -14.33
C THR A 3 7.88 -6.36 -13.54
N LEU A 4 6.94 -5.56 -14.04
CA LEU A 4 6.39 -4.41 -13.33
C LEU A 4 5.04 -4.80 -12.71
N LEU A 5 4.92 -4.65 -11.40
CA LEU A 5 3.67 -4.80 -10.66
C LEU A 5 3.15 -3.43 -10.23
N ILE A 6 1.86 -3.21 -10.38
CA ILE A 6 1.20 -1.94 -10.06
C ILE A 6 0.02 -2.24 -9.13
N ALA A 7 0.00 -1.59 -7.98
CA ALA A 7 -1.14 -1.54 -7.08
C ALA A 7 -1.67 -0.10 -7.04
N GLU A 8 -2.72 0.17 -7.82
CA GLU A 8 -3.37 1.49 -7.90
C GLU A 8 -4.62 1.51 -7.01
N CYS A 9 -4.50 2.10 -5.83
CA CYS A 9 -5.49 2.13 -4.77
C CYS A 9 -6.01 0.73 -4.41
N VAL A 10 -5.11 -0.26 -4.27
CA VAL A 10 -5.52 -1.66 -4.01
C VAL A 10 -5.15 -2.15 -2.60
N LEU A 11 -3.92 -1.90 -2.13
CA LEU A 11 -3.43 -2.52 -0.88
C LEU A 11 -4.16 -2.00 0.37
N VAL A 12 -4.64 -0.76 0.35
CA VAL A 12 -5.47 -0.19 1.41
C VAL A 12 -6.76 -0.99 1.73
N TYR A 13 -7.27 -1.80 0.80
CA TYR A 13 -8.49 -2.59 1.00
C TYR A 13 -8.26 -3.97 1.63
N MET A 14 -7.01 -4.40 1.78
CA MET A 14 -6.66 -5.66 2.43
C MET A 14 -6.03 -5.40 3.79
N THR A 15 -6.01 -6.40 4.66
CA THR A 15 -5.32 -6.26 5.94
C THR A 15 -3.81 -6.08 5.71
N PRO A 16 -3.07 -5.43 6.63
CA PRO A 16 -1.61 -5.29 6.50
C PRO A 16 -0.88 -6.64 6.30
N GLU A 17 -1.40 -7.71 6.92
CA GLU A 17 -0.89 -9.07 6.75
C GLU A 17 -1.10 -9.59 5.32
N GLN A 18 -2.27 -9.37 4.73
CA GLN A 18 -2.57 -9.78 3.36
C GLN A 18 -1.71 -9.02 2.34
N SER A 19 -1.54 -7.70 2.51
CA SER A 19 -0.65 -6.91 1.65
C SER A 19 0.80 -7.34 1.76
N ALA A 20 1.29 -7.60 2.98
CA ALA A 20 2.64 -8.11 3.19
C ALA A 20 2.84 -9.48 2.53
N ASN A 21 1.87 -10.39 2.64
CA ASN A 21 1.92 -11.70 1.99
C ASN A 21 1.91 -11.60 0.46
N LEU A 22 1.14 -10.67 -0.11
CA LEU A 22 1.13 -10.41 -1.55
C LEU A 22 2.49 -9.90 -2.05
N LEU A 23 3.08 -8.94 -1.33
CA LEU A 23 4.40 -8.40 -1.64
C LEU A 23 5.49 -9.47 -1.51
N LYS A 24 5.41 -10.32 -0.48
CA LYS A 24 6.28 -11.49 -0.32
C LYS A 24 6.15 -12.47 -1.48
N TRP A 25 4.94 -12.76 -1.91
CA TRP A 25 4.72 -13.63 -3.06
C TRP A 25 5.34 -13.04 -4.32
N ALA A 26 5.11 -11.74 -4.59
CA ALA A 26 5.68 -11.07 -5.75
C ALA A 26 7.22 -11.08 -5.72
N ALA A 27 7.82 -10.84 -4.55
CA ALA A 27 9.27 -10.85 -4.36
C ALA A 27 9.90 -12.23 -4.64
N ASN A 28 9.17 -13.30 -4.33
CA ASN A 28 9.64 -14.68 -4.55
C ASN A 28 9.31 -15.22 -5.95
N SER A 29 8.38 -14.58 -6.67
CA SER A 29 7.90 -15.06 -7.98
C SER A 29 8.73 -14.53 -9.15
N PHE A 30 9.39 -13.39 -8.97
CA PHE A 30 10.11 -12.69 -10.04
C PHE A 30 11.56 -12.42 -9.63
N GLU A 31 12.51 -12.94 -10.41
CA GLU A 31 13.95 -12.68 -10.21
C GLU A 31 14.31 -11.19 -10.37
N THR A 32 13.59 -10.46 -11.23
CA THR A 32 13.75 -9.02 -11.41
C THR A 32 12.36 -8.39 -11.49
N ALA A 33 12.03 -7.57 -10.50
CA ALA A 33 10.74 -6.89 -10.44
C ALA A 33 10.82 -5.47 -9.90
N MET A 34 9.88 -4.64 -10.35
CA MET A 34 9.57 -3.33 -9.79
C MET A 34 8.12 -3.35 -9.30
N PHE A 35 7.87 -2.72 -8.16
CA PHE A 35 6.54 -2.59 -7.58
C PHE A 35 6.20 -1.10 -7.43
N ILE A 36 5.07 -0.68 -7.99
CA ILE A 36 4.53 0.67 -7.83
C ILE A 36 3.29 0.55 -6.97
N ASN A 37 3.29 1.26 -5.83
CA ASN A 37 2.11 1.42 -4.99
C ASN A 37 1.64 2.86 -5.06
N TYR A 38 0.36 3.04 -5.36
CA TYR A 38 -0.29 4.34 -5.32
C TYR A 38 -1.53 4.23 -4.44
N GLU A 39 -1.50 4.83 -3.25
CA GLU A 39 -2.63 4.81 -2.32
C GLU A 39 -2.60 6.01 -1.37
N GLN A 40 -3.60 6.12 -0.50
CA GLN A 40 -3.70 7.23 0.44
C GLN A 40 -2.51 7.26 1.40
N VAL A 41 -2.07 8.47 1.76
CA VAL A 41 -1.06 8.75 2.77
C VAL A 41 -1.60 9.78 3.74
N ASN A 42 -1.00 9.89 4.94
CA ASN A 42 -1.38 10.86 5.97
C ASN A 42 -2.83 10.69 6.47
N MET A 43 -3.36 9.46 6.46
CA MET A 43 -4.75 9.15 6.86
C MET A 43 -5.06 9.38 8.35
N GLY A 44 -4.06 9.79 9.15
CA GLY A 44 -4.22 10.13 10.56
C GLY A 44 -4.74 11.55 10.82
N ASP A 45 -4.79 12.43 9.81
CA ASP A 45 -5.25 13.80 9.98
C ASP A 45 -6.78 13.94 9.89
N ARG A 46 -7.30 15.17 10.08
CA ARG A 46 -8.74 15.42 10.02
C ARG A 46 -9.34 15.10 8.65
N PHE A 47 -8.61 15.31 7.56
CA PHE A 47 -9.08 15.00 6.22
C PHE A 47 -9.18 13.47 6.02
N GLY A 48 -8.16 12.72 6.45
CA GLY A 48 -8.14 11.26 6.45
C GLY A 48 -9.27 10.65 7.27
N GLN A 49 -9.56 11.18 8.46
CA GLN A 49 -10.71 10.71 9.27
C GLN A 49 -12.06 10.93 8.56
N ILE A 50 -12.26 12.08 7.93
CA ILE A 50 -13.46 12.37 7.13
C ILE A 50 -13.55 11.43 5.92
N MET A 51 -12.43 11.14 5.26
CA MET A 51 -12.35 10.20 4.14
C MET A 51 -12.77 8.79 4.56
N ILE A 52 -12.22 8.28 5.67
CA ILE A 52 -12.56 6.95 6.22
C ILE A 52 -14.05 6.87 6.53
N GLU A 53 -14.61 7.89 7.21
CA GLU A 53 -16.03 7.91 7.55
C GLU A 53 -16.92 7.91 6.30
N ASN A 54 -16.57 8.69 5.28
CA ASN A 54 -17.31 8.75 4.02
C ASN A 54 -17.31 7.42 3.26
N LEU A 55 -16.17 6.72 3.25
CA LEU A 55 -16.07 5.40 2.61
C LEU A 55 -16.83 4.33 3.38
N ARG A 56 -16.73 4.33 4.71
CA ARG A 56 -17.51 3.42 5.57
C ARG A 56 -19.02 3.57 5.39
N ARG A 57 -19.52 4.80 5.24
CA ARG A 57 -20.94 5.06 4.92
C ARG A 57 -21.39 4.45 3.59
N ARG A 58 -20.46 4.21 2.67
CA ARG A 58 -20.66 3.53 1.39
C ARG A 58 -20.36 2.04 1.46
N GLN A 59 -20.26 1.46 2.66
CA GLN A 59 -19.94 0.05 2.89
C GLN A 59 -18.57 -0.35 2.32
N CYS A 60 -17.65 0.61 2.25
CA CYS A 60 -16.28 0.43 1.78
C CYS A 60 -15.31 0.69 2.93
N ASP A 61 -14.84 -0.36 3.58
CA ASP A 61 -13.86 -0.23 4.68
C ASP A 61 -12.43 -0.30 4.16
N LEU A 62 -11.55 0.46 4.81
CA LEU A 62 -10.12 0.53 4.48
C LEU A 62 -9.33 -0.34 5.47
N ALA A 63 -9.32 -1.65 5.25
CA ALA A 63 -8.71 -2.62 6.16
C ALA A 63 -7.20 -2.38 6.40
N GLY A 64 -6.52 -1.76 5.45
CA GLY A 64 -5.09 -1.46 5.47
C GLY A 64 -4.75 -0.03 5.89
N VAL A 65 -5.71 0.77 6.36
CA VAL A 65 -5.51 2.22 6.62
C VAL A 65 -4.42 2.53 7.64
N GLU A 66 -4.10 1.59 8.52
CA GLU A 66 -3.00 1.73 9.49
C GLU A 66 -1.62 1.87 8.81
N THR A 67 -1.46 1.28 7.62
CA THR A 67 -0.24 1.37 6.80
C THR A 67 -0.09 2.74 6.12
N CYS A 68 -1.19 3.48 5.99
CA CYS A 68 -1.31 4.77 5.30
C CYS A 68 -1.10 5.99 6.24
N LYS A 69 -0.42 5.83 7.37
CA LYS A 69 -0.20 6.91 8.36
C LYS A 69 0.77 7.97 7.89
N SER A 70 1.85 7.58 7.22
CA SER A 70 2.84 8.47 6.63
C SER A 70 3.58 7.76 5.49
N LEU A 71 4.39 8.50 4.74
CA LEU A 71 5.22 7.92 3.69
C LEU A 71 6.21 6.88 4.28
N GLU A 72 6.74 7.17 5.46
CA GLU A 72 7.65 6.27 6.17
C GLU A 72 6.95 4.98 6.63
N SER A 73 5.68 5.04 7.03
CA SER A 73 4.95 3.81 7.41
C SER A 73 4.73 2.91 6.20
N GLN A 74 4.39 3.48 5.04
CA GLN A 74 4.25 2.71 3.80
C GLN A 74 5.57 2.05 3.41
N VAL A 75 6.67 2.80 3.40
CA VAL A 75 8.00 2.24 3.07
C VAL A 75 8.43 1.17 4.08
N ARG A 76 8.14 1.37 5.38
CA ARG A 76 8.48 0.38 6.41
C ARG A 76 7.69 -0.92 6.26
N GLU A 77 6.39 -0.81 6.05
CA GLU A 77 5.49 -1.97 6.07
C GLU A 77 5.40 -2.67 4.71
N GLN A 78 5.72 -1.98 3.62
CA GLN A 78 5.62 -2.50 2.26
C GLN A 78 6.97 -2.53 1.51
N GLY A 79 8.00 -1.81 1.97
CA GLY A 79 9.27 -1.64 1.23
C GLY A 79 10.50 -2.31 1.85
N LEU A 80 10.62 -2.39 3.18
CA LEU A 80 11.91 -2.65 3.85
C LEU A 80 12.35 -4.12 3.93
N GLY A 81 11.65 -5.05 3.27
CA GLY A 81 11.96 -6.48 3.33
C GLY A 81 12.04 -7.20 1.98
N TYR A 82 11.77 -6.51 0.87
CA TYR A 82 11.65 -7.14 -0.44
C TYR A 82 12.65 -6.52 -1.43
N PRO A 83 13.21 -7.32 -2.36
CA PRO A 83 14.22 -6.86 -3.32
C PRO A 83 13.61 -5.99 -4.45
N PHE A 84 12.49 -5.32 -4.19
CA PHE A 84 11.96 -4.33 -5.10
C PHE A 84 12.86 -3.08 -5.02
N GLY A 85 13.08 -2.41 -6.16
CA GLY A 85 13.72 -1.08 -6.18
C GLY A 85 12.96 -0.07 -5.31
N PRO A 86 13.44 1.18 -5.19
CA PRO A 86 12.79 2.19 -4.35
C PRO A 86 11.29 2.27 -4.66
N LEU A 87 10.45 2.13 -3.63
CA LEU A 87 9.01 2.35 -3.75
C LEU A 87 8.80 3.79 -4.23
N VAL A 88 8.26 3.94 -5.43
CA VAL A 88 7.86 5.23 -5.98
C VAL A 88 6.42 5.45 -5.56
N ASN A 89 6.22 6.26 -4.52
CA ASN A 89 4.90 6.70 -4.09
C ASN A 89 4.54 7.99 -4.84
N GLN A 90 3.35 8.06 -5.41
CA GLN A 90 2.78 9.30 -5.94
C GLN A 90 1.87 9.91 -4.87
N ASP A 91 2.29 11.01 -4.28
CA ASP A 91 1.45 11.83 -3.41
C ASP A 91 0.40 12.58 -4.27
N ILE A 92 -0.87 12.59 -3.83
CA ILE A 92 -1.87 13.60 -4.24
C ILE A 92 -2.07 14.59 -3.11
#